data_AF-A0A8J5VFL7-F1
#
_entry.id   AF-A0A8J5VFL7-F1
#
_cell.length_a   1.000
_cell.length_b   1.000
_cell.length_c   1.000
_cell.angle_alpha   90.00
_cell.angle_beta   90.00
_cell.angle_gamma   90.00
#
_symmetry.space_group_name_H-M   'P 1'
#
loop_
_entity.id
_entity.type
_entity.pdbx_description
1 polymer ?
#
loop_
_entity_poly.entity_id
_entity_poly.type
_entity_poly.pdbx_seq_one_letter_code
_entity_poly.pdbx_strand_id
1 'polypeptide(L)' 'MIPHLRPTEYKRSRLSRNRTVNQPYGGVLSGQAVRERIVRVFLVQEQKIVKKVLKNQKTKEKQTSK' A
#
# COMPACT_ATOMS: atom_id res chain seq x y z
N MET A 1 11.13 -15.92 -9.07
CA MET A 1 12.38 -15.14 -9.09
C MET A 1 12.49 -14.47 -10.44
N ILE A 2 12.80 -13.17 -10.48
CA ILE A 2 12.97 -12.44 -11.75
C ILE A 2 14.40 -12.63 -12.24
N PRO A 3 14.62 -13.06 -13.50
CA PRO A 3 15.95 -13.37 -14.02
C PRO A 3 16.77 -12.11 -14.24
N HIS A 4 18.05 -12.12 -13.88
CA HIS A 4 18.94 -10.97 -14.13
C HIS A 4 19.43 -10.99 -15.59
N LEU A 5 18.78 -10.20 -16.45
CA LEU A 5 19.07 -10.13 -17.90
C LEU A 5 19.47 -8.70 -18.31
N ARG A 6 20.11 -8.56 -19.47
CA ARG A 6 20.37 -7.24 -20.07
C ARG A 6 19.05 -6.61 -20.55
N PRO A 7 18.94 -5.27 -20.61
CA PRO A 7 17.71 -4.61 -21.06
C PRO A 7 17.23 -5.03 -22.46
N THR A 8 18.16 -5.32 -23.37
CA THR A 8 17.84 -5.83 -24.73
C THR A 8 17.22 -7.22 -24.69
N GLU A 9 17.70 -8.10 -23.80
CA GLU A 9 17.19 -9.46 -23.60
C GLU A 9 15.83 -9.43 -22.93
N TYR A 10 15.64 -8.54 -21.95
CA TYR A 10 14.32 -8.29 -21.36
C TYR A 10 13.27 -7.91 -22.40
N LYS A 11 13.60 -6.99 -23.33
CA LYS A 11 12.70 -6.58 -24.43
C LYS A 11 12.38 -7.72 -25.40
N ARG A 12 13.38 -8.55 -25.74
CA ARG A 12 13.22 -9.67 -26.69
C ARG A 12 12.57 -10.91 -26.06
N SER A 13 12.66 -11.06 -24.74
CA SER A 13 12.08 -12.22 -24.04
C SER A 13 10.56 -12.23 -24.16
N ARG A 14 10.01 -13.35 -24.67
CA ARG A 14 8.56 -13.65 -24.65
C ARG A 14 8.06 -14.07 -23.25
N LEU A 15 8.95 -14.05 -22.25
CA LEU A 15 8.72 -14.59 -20.92
C LEU A 15 8.09 -13.52 -20.01
N SER A 16 6.86 -13.09 -20.31
CA SER A 16 6.12 -12.15 -19.46
C SER A 16 6.03 -12.66 -18.02
N ARG A 17 5.72 -13.96 -17.85
CA ARG A 17 5.61 -14.64 -16.55
C ARG A 17 6.91 -14.69 -15.75
N ASN A 18 8.08 -14.64 -16.40
CA ASN A 18 9.36 -14.64 -15.69
C ASN A 18 9.78 -13.23 -15.26
N ARG A 19 9.11 -12.18 -15.73
CA ARG A 19 9.40 -10.77 -15.38
C ARG A 19 8.55 -10.26 -14.22
N THR A 20 7.56 -11.01 -13.79
CA THR A 20 6.57 -10.59 -12.79
C THR A 20 6.44 -11.61 -11.67
N VAL A 21 6.04 -11.15 -10.49
CA VAL A 21 5.64 -12.00 -9.38
C VAL A 21 4.14 -11.81 -9.17
N ASN A 22 3.39 -12.88 -8.93
CA ASN A 22 1.94 -12.84 -8.72
C ASN A 22 1.60 -12.32 -7.30
N GLN A 23 1.93 -11.06 -7.04
CA GLN A 23 1.59 -10.34 -5.81
C GLN A 23 1.46 -8.83 -6.12
N PRO A 24 0.84 -8.03 -5.24
CA PRO A 24 0.86 -6.58 -5.37
C PRO A 24 2.30 -6.03 -5.44
N TYR A 25 2.55 -5.12 -6.38
CA TYR A 25 3.89 -4.57 -6.66
C TYR A 25 4.95 -5.66 -6.97
N GLY A 26 4.52 -6.81 -7.48
CA GLY A 26 5.38 -7.92 -7.82
C GLY A 26 6.46 -7.54 -8.83
N GLY A 27 7.71 -7.83 -8.48
CA GLY A 27 8.87 -7.47 -9.29
C GLY A 27 9.39 -6.05 -9.14
N VAL A 28 8.72 -5.22 -8.33
CA VAL A 28 9.17 -3.87 -7.97
C VAL A 28 9.54 -3.80 -6.50
N LEU A 29 8.70 -4.36 -5.62
CA LEU A 29 8.92 -4.36 -4.18
C LEU A 29 9.15 -5.77 -3.63
N SER A 30 9.93 -5.87 -2.56
CA SER A 30 10.06 -7.11 -1.78
C SER A 30 8.75 -7.44 -1.07
N GLY A 31 8.53 -8.73 -0.77
CA GLY A 31 7.35 -9.16 -0.02
C GLY A 31 7.21 -8.48 1.34
N GLN A 32 8.33 -8.24 2.02
CA GLN A 32 8.34 -7.52 3.31
C GLN A 32 7.90 -6.06 3.14
N ALA A 33 8.42 -5.34 2.15
CA ALA A 33 8.05 -3.94 1.90
C ALA A 33 6.56 -3.82 1.52
N VAL A 34 6.00 -4.80 0.80
CA VAL A 34 4.56 -4.84 0.49
C VAL A 34 3.74 -5.02 1.77
N ARG A 35 4.14 -5.94 2.67
CA ARG A 35 3.46 -6.15 3.96
C ARG A 35 3.48 -4.89 4.83
N GLU A 36 4.66 -4.29 5.01
CA GLU A 36 4.82 -3.06 5.78
C GLU A 36 3.98 -1.91 5.20
N ARG A 37 3.94 -1.76 3.87
CA ARG A 37 3.11 -0.77 3.19
C ARG A 37 1.62 -0.98 3.46
N ILE A 38 1.13 -2.22 3.36
CA ILE A 38 -0.27 -2.55 3.60
C ILE A 38 -0.65 -2.20 5.06
N VAL A 39 0.13 -2.69 6.03
CA VAL A 39 -0.14 -2.46 7.45
C VAL A 39 -0.07 -0.97 7.79
N ARG A 40 0.94 -0.26 7.28
CA ARG A 40 1.09 1.18 7.53
C ARG A 40 -0.08 1.98 6.97
N VAL A 41 -0.49 1.70 5.72
CA VAL A 41 -1.62 2.42 5.11
C VAL A 41 -2.90 2.14 5.88
N PHE A 42 -3.15 0.89 6.28
CA PHE A 42 -4.30 0.52 7.10
C PHE A 42 -4.33 1.31 8.41
N LEU A 43 -3.27 1.23 9.23
CA LEU A 43 -3.21 1.90 10.53
C LEU A 43 -3.35 3.42 10.43
N VAL A 44 -2.77 4.04 9.40
CA VAL A 44 -2.90 5.49 9.16
C VAL A 44 -4.35 5.86 8.83
N GLN A 45 -5.05 5.03 8.06
CA GLN A 45 -6.47 5.29 7.75
C GLN A 45 -7.35 5.10 8.99
N GLU A 46 -7.12 4.06 9.79
CA GLU A 46 -7.83 3.85 11.06
C GLU A 46 -7.65 5.05 12.00
N GLN A 47 -6.42 5.53 12.17
CA GLN A 47 -6.14 6.72 12.98
C GLN A 47 -6.83 7.98 12.43
N LYS A 48 -6.92 8.15 11.11
CA LYS A 48 -7.63 9.28 10.49
C LYS A 48 -9.12 9.22 10.80
N ILE A 49 -9.75 8.04 10.73
CA ILE A 49 -11.16 7.84 11.06
C ILE A 49 -11.41 8.17 12.53
N VAL A 50 -10.60 7.62 13.45
CA VAL A 50 -10.71 7.89 14.89
C VAL A 50 -10.58 9.37 15.19
N LYS A 51 -9.59 10.07 14.61
CA LYS A 51 -9.43 11.52 14.77
C LYS A 51 -10.65 12.31 14.26
N LYS A 52 -11.24 11.90 13.14
CA LYS A 52 -12.43 12.55 12.58
C LYS A 52 -13.66 12.35 13.48
N VAL A 53 -13.86 11.15 14.02
CA VAL A 53 -14.98 10.84 14.93
C VAL A 53 -14.85 11.64 16.24
N LEU A 54 -13.67 11.65 16.86
CA LEU A 54 -13.40 12.43 18.08
C LEU A 54 -13.64 13.93 17.87
N LYS A 55 -13.24 14.48 16.72
CA LYS A 55 -13.50 15.88 16.39
C LYS A 55 -15.00 16.17 16.28
N ASN A 56 -15.76 15.28 15.62
CA ASN A 56 -17.20 15.43 15.44
C ASN A 56 -17.98 15.31 16.76
N GLN A 57 -17.56 14.44 17.68
CA GLN A 57 -18.17 14.32 19.02
C GLN A 57 -17.98 15.60 19.83
N LYS A 58 -16.75 16.12 19.89
CA LYS A 58 -16.43 17.38 20.60
C LYS A 58 -17.22 18.58 20.06
N THR A 59 -17.44 18.65 18.74
CA THR A 59 -18.24 19.73 18.15
C THR A 59 -19.72 19.60 18.50
N LYS A 60 -20.26 18.37 18.57
CA LYS A 60 -21.64 18.12 18.99
C LYS A 60 -21.85 18.49 20.45
N GLU A 61 -20.97 18.05 21.35
CA GLU A 61 -21.06 18.37 22.79
C GLU A 61 -21.00 19.88 23.07
N LYS A 62 -20.15 20.62 22.35
CA LYS A 62 -20.08 22.09 22.46
C LYS A 62 -21.30 22.82 21.88
N GLN A 63 -22.05 22.20 20.97
CA GLN A 63 -23.31 22.74 20.48
C GLN A 63 -24.44 22.48 21.47
N THR A 64 -24.43 21.34 22.15
CA THR A 64 -25.44 21.00 23.18
C THR A 64 -25.27 21.80 24.47
N SER A 65 -24.07 22.36 24.74
CA SER A 65 -23.80 23.19 25.92
C SER A 65 -23.89 24.70 25.69
N LYS A 66 -24.31 25.14 24.50
CA LYS A 66 -24.71 26.52 24.19
C LYS A 66 -26.23 26.62 24.16
#